data_AF-A0A935MRQ8-F1
#
_entry.id   AF-A0A935MRQ8-F1
#
_cell.length_a   1.000
_cell.length_b   1.000
_cell.length_c   1.000
_cell.angle_alpha   90.00
_cell.angle_beta   90.00
_cell.angle_gamma   90.00
#
_symmetry.space_group_name_H-M   'P 1'
#
loop_
_entity.id
_entity.type
_entity.pdbx_description
1 polymer ?
#
loop_
_entity_poly.entity_id
_entity_poly.type
_entity_poly.pdbx_seq_one_letter_code
_entity_poly.pdbx_strand_id
1 'polypeptide(L)' 'MTTLITLSELATHLQTTAGALKTRYNRNPLSLPPVVKLPGDRRLLFCANQVDRWLNSFVVTTSPTKRGPGRPRKGTLQW' A
#
# COMPACT_ATOMS: atom_id res chain seq x y z
N MET A 1 -12.41 18.99 -7.69
CA MET A 1 -11.45 19.61 -6.76
C MET A 1 -10.27 18.66 -6.57
N THR A 2 -9.04 19.09 -6.89
CA THR A 2 -7.83 18.28 -6.72
C THR A 2 -7.13 18.68 -5.42
N THR A 3 -7.47 18.00 -4.33
CA THR A 3 -6.81 18.18 -3.04
C THR A 3 -5.54 17.33 -3.00
N LEU A 4 -4.41 17.96 -2.66
CA LEU A 4 -3.15 17.26 -2.41
C LEU A 4 -3.07 16.92 -0.92
N ILE A 5 -2.84 15.65 -0.62
CA ILE A 5 -2.66 15.15 0.73
C ILE A 5 -1.21 14.69 0.92
N THR A 6 -0.72 14.82 2.14
CA THR A 6 0.62 14.38 2.50
C THR A 6 0.63 12.88 2.81
N LEU A 7 1.83 12.29 2.87
CA LEU A 7 2.02 10.90 3.32
C LEU A 7 1.37 10.61 4.69
N SER A 8 1.43 11.59 5.61
CA SER A 8 0.85 11.43 6.96
C SER A 8 -0.67 11.37 6.90
N GLU A 9 -1.27 12.26 6.11
CA GLU A 9 -2.72 12.31 5.94
C GLU A 9 -3.25 11.04 5.25
N LEU A 10 -2.55 10.58 4.21
CA LEU A 10 -2.84 9.31 3.56
C LEU A 10 -2.75 8.14 4.54
N ALA A 11 -1.79 8.17 5.47
CA ALA A 11 -1.64 7.13 6.48
C ALA A 11 -2.85 7.11 7.44
N THR A 12 -3.35 8.28 7.84
CA THR A 12 -4.59 8.42 8.63
C THR A 12 -5.78 7.82 7.90
N HIS A 13 -5.95 8.12 6.61
CA HIS A 13 -7.04 7.57 5.78
C HIS A 13 -6.96 6.05 5.62
N LEU A 14 -5.75 5.48 5.57
CA LEU A 14 -5.52 4.04 5.43
C LEU A 14 -5.37 3.31 6.76
N GLN A 15 -5.61 3.99 7.90
CA GLN A 15 -5.41 3.45 9.26
C GLN A 15 -4.03 2.78 9.43
N THR A 16 -2.99 3.38 8.85
CA THR A 16 -1.62 2.87 8.90
C THR A 16 -0.66 3.96 9.35
N THR A 17 0.62 3.63 9.50
CA THR A 17 1.65 4.59 9.87
C THR A 17 2.38 5.11 8.64
N ALA A 18 2.77 6.40 8.68
CA ALA A 18 3.58 7.01 7.63
C ALA A 18 4.87 6.21 7.34
N GLY A 19 5.49 5.62 8.37
CA GLY A 19 6.65 4.75 8.24
C GLY A 19 6.37 3.50 7.42
N ALA A 20 5.30 2.77 7.73
CA ALA A 20 4.90 1.58 6.98
C ALA A 20 4.56 1.91 5.52
N LEU A 21 3.93 3.06 5.29
CA LEU A 21 3.58 3.55 3.96
C LEU A 21 4.85 3.91 3.14
N LYS A 22 5.84 4.55 3.78
CA LYS A 22 7.17 4.78 3.19
C LYS A 22 7.88 3.48 2.82
N THR A 23 7.85 2.49 3.71
CA THR A 23 8.43 1.17 3.44
C THR A 23 7.71 0.48 2.28
N ARG A 24 6.37 0.57 2.19
CA ARG A 24 5.60 0.06 1.06
C ARG A 24 5.96 0.76 -0.24
N TYR A 25 6.10 2.08 -0.22
CA TYR A 25 6.55 2.86 -1.37
C TYR A 25 7.92 2.42 -1.88
N ASN A 26 8.90 2.22 -0.98
CA ASN A 26 10.24 1.78 -1.35
C ASN A 26 10.29 0.31 -1.81
N ARG A 27 9.53 -0.59 -1.17
CA ARG A 27 9.51 -2.03 -1.52
C ARG A 27 8.72 -2.32 -2.79
N ASN A 28 7.60 -1.62 -2.98
CA ASN A 28 6.75 -1.78 -4.13
C ASN A 28 6.02 -0.46 -4.43
N PRO A 29 6.58 0.42 -5.27
CA PRO A 29 5.98 1.71 -5.56
C PRO A 29 4.63 1.60 -6.29
N LEU A 30 4.34 0.46 -6.93
CA LEU A 30 3.04 0.18 -7.57
C LEU A 30 1.94 -0.22 -6.57
N SER A 31 2.31 -0.55 -5.33
CA SER A 31 1.36 -0.91 -4.25
C SER A 31 0.67 0.30 -3.63
N LEU A 32 0.96 1.49 -4.12
CA LEU A 32 0.43 2.75 -3.63
C LEU A 32 -0.11 3.58 -4.78
N PRO A 33 -1.01 4.54 -4.46
CA PRO A 33 -1.52 5.47 -5.45
C PRO A 33 -0.38 6.32 -6.06
N PRO A 34 -0.57 6.80 -7.30
CA PRO A 34 0.43 7.61 -8.00
C PRO A 34 0.84 8.83 -7.17
N VAL A 35 2.16 8.99 -7.02
CA VAL A 35 2.76 10.12 -6.30
C VAL A 35 2.81 11.33 -7.23
N VAL A 36 2.37 12.48 -6.72
CA VAL A 36 2.54 13.77 -7.36
C VAL A 36 3.90 14.32 -6.94
N LYS A 37 4.82 14.42 -7.90
CA LYS A 37 6.11 15.08 -7.69
C LYS A 37 6.01 16.52 -8.17
N LEU A 38 6.13 17.47 -7.24
CA LEU A 38 6.27 18.88 -7.59
C LEU A 38 7.75 19.20 -7.84
N PRO A 39 8.07 20.05 -8.83
CA PRO A 39 9.45 20.47 -9.06
C PRO A 39 10.00 21.18 -7.82
N GLY A 40 11.13 20.71 -7.30
CA GLY A 40 11.81 21.27 -6.13
C GLY A 40 11.37 20.71 -4.77
N ASP A 41 10.29 19.94 -4.69
CA ASP A 41 9.83 19.36 -3.43
C ASP A 41 10.25 17.88 -3.31
N ARG A 42 10.84 17.52 -2.15
CA ARG A 42 11.22 16.14 -1.81
C ARG A 42 10.10 15.39 -1.09
N ARG A 43 8.96 16.05 -0.86
CA ARG A 43 7.82 15.47 -0.15
C ARG A 43 7.02 14.53 -1.06
N LEU A 44 6.57 13.42 -0.47
CA LEU A 44 5.61 12.53 -1.11
C LEU A 44 4.21 13.13 -0.96
N LEU A 45 3.68 13.64 -2.07
CA LEU A 45 2.34 14.19 -2.17
C LEU A 45 1.47 13.25 -2.99
N PHE A 46 0.20 13.14 -2.60
CA PHE A 46 -0.77 12.29 -3.28
C PHE A 46 -2.01 13.11 -3.60
N CYS A 47 -2.60 12.91 -4.77
CA CYS A 47 -3.87 13.54 -5.10
C CYS A 47 -5.00 12.73 -4.47
N ALA A 48 -5.78 13.32 -3.56
CA ALA A 48 -6.84 12.62 -2.86
C ALA A 48 -7.85 11.97 -3.82
N ASN A 49 -8.21 12.65 -4.91
CA ASN A 49 -9.10 12.09 -5.94
C ASN A 49 -8.50 10.86 -6.64
N GLN A 50 -7.20 10.86 -6.93
CA GLN A 50 -6.54 9.67 -7.49
C GLN A 50 -6.41 8.56 -6.46
N VAL A 51 -6.11 8.89 -5.21
CA VAL A 51 -6.05 7.94 -4.10
C VAL A 51 -7.40 7.24 -3.94
N ASP A 52 -8.50 8.00 -3.94
CA ASP A 52 -9.86 7.48 -3.81
C ASP A 52 -10.23 6.55 -4.97
N ARG A 53 -9.98 6.98 -6.21
CA ARG A 53 -10.16 6.14 -7.40
C ARG A 53 -9.31 4.87 -7.38
N TRP A 54 -8.06 5.00 -6.95
CA TRP A 54 -7.15 3.87 -6.79
C TRP A 54 -7.71 2.91 -5.75
N LEU A 55 -8.08 3.38 -4.56
CA LEU A 55 -8.69 2.54 -3.53
C LEU A 55 -9.95 1.84 -4.02
N ASN A 56 -10.87 2.57 -4.67
CA ASN A 56 -12.08 2.01 -5.25
C ASN A 56 -11.79 0.91 -6.29
N SER A 57 -10.67 1.01 -7.03
CA SER A 57 -10.26 -0.06 -7.96
C SER A 57 -9.77 -1.33 -7.25
N PHE A 58 -9.17 -1.22 -6.06
CA PHE A 58 -8.71 -2.38 -5.28
C PHE A 58 -9.79 -2.96 -4.35
N VAL A 59 -10.80 -2.17 -3.98
CA VAL A 59 -11.94 -2.61 -3.14
C VAL A 59 -12.78 -3.69 -3.84
N VAL A 60 -12.62 -3.91 -5.14
CA VAL A 60 -13.33 -4.98 -5.88
C VAL A 60 -12.62 -6.35 -5.81
N THR A 61 -11.36 -6.42 -5.35
CA THR A 61 -10.56 -7.66 -5.46
C THR A 61 -9.94 -8.12 -4.14
N THR A 62 -10.77 -8.26 -3.10
CA THR A 62 -10.48 -9.17 -1.98
C THR A 62 -11.50 -10.29 -1.93
N SER A 63 -11.80 -10.93 -3.07
CA SER A 63 -12.11 -12.36 -2.97
C SER A 63 -10.91 -13.00 -2.29
N PRO A 64 -11.06 -13.69 -1.14
CA PRO A 64 -9.95 -14.25 -0.41
C PRO A 64 -9.22 -15.22 -1.33
N THR A 65 -8.11 -14.78 -1.93
CA THR A 65 -7.21 -15.71 -2.60
C THR A 65 -6.73 -16.63 -1.52
N LYS A 66 -7.23 -17.87 -1.57
CA LYS A 66 -6.81 -18.99 -0.73
C LYS A 66 -5.30 -18.89 -0.54
N ARG A 67 -4.85 -18.43 0.64
CA ARG A 67 -3.51 -18.75 1.10
C ARG A 67 -3.54 -20.27 1.23
N GLY A 68 -2.95 -20.95 0.25
CA GLY A 68 -2.98 -22.41 0.18
C GLY A 68 -2.58 -22.99 1.54
N PRO A 69 -3.22 -24.09 1.98
CA PRO A 69 -2.83 -24.74 3.20
C PRO A 69 -1.42 -25.32 3.01
N GLY A 70 -0.59 -25.18 4.04
CA GLY A 70 0.54 -26.08 4.25
C GLY A 70 1.90 -25.58 3.77
N ARG A 71 2.67 -25.01 4.71
CA ARG A 71 4.07 -25.44 4.81
C ARG A 71 4.05 -26.74 5.63
N PRO A 72 4.34 -27.91 5.07
CA PRO A 72 4.42 -29.12 5.86
C PRO A 72 5.60 -28.96 6.85
N ARG A 73 5.31 -29.11 8.15
CA ARG A 73 6.34 -29.27 9.17
C ARG A 73 7.04 -30.59 8.87
N LYS A 74 8.31 -30.54 8.48
CA LYS A 74 9.13 -31.75 8.28
C LYS A 74 9.41 -32.35 9.66
N GLY A 75 8.56 -33.28 10.07
CA GLY A 75 8.78 -34.14 11.24
C GLY A 75 9.43 -35.45 10.81
N THR A 76 10.60 -35.71 11.42
CA THR A 76 11.13 -37.01 11.89
C THR A 76 11.27 -38.20 10.94
N LEU A 77 12.52 -38.68 10.78
CA LEU A 77 12.99 -40.06 11.07
C LEU A 77 14.43 -40.24 10.55
N GLN A 78 15.38 -40.55 11.43
CA GLN A 78 16.59 -41.29 11.07
C GLN A 78 17.01 -42.19 12.25
N TRP A 79 17.47 -43.36 11.86
CA TRP A 79 17.47 -44.67 12.54
C TRP A 79 18.31 -44.77 13.81
#